data_AF-A0A423XEY3-F1
#
_entry.id   AF-A0A423XEY3-F1
#
_cell.length_a   1.000
_cell.length_b   1.000
_cell.length_c   1.000
_cell.angle_alpha   90.00
_cell.angle_beta   90.00
_cell.angle_gamma   90.00
#
_symmetry.space_group_name_H-M   'P 1'
#
loop_
_entity.id
_entity.type
_entity.pdbx_description
1 polymer ?
#
loop_
_entity_poly.entity_id
_entity_poly.type
_entity_poly.pdbx_seq_one_letter_code
_entity_poly.pdbx_strand_id
1 'polypeptide(L)'
;MGDRLTQLQDAVDQLAQQFVACIHFLHRYHDRETLGPNDKIREVKPEEDRKEILPIPADEFKAGQIELARDLIVKEQQIEFIVSSLPGLENNAEAQERSIRELEEELRTAEAQRQTAIREMNAVQEQLDQVIRGTKRP
;
A
#
# COMPACT_ATOMS: atom_id res chain seq x y z
N MET A 1 -7.64 6.16 4.43
CA MET A 1 -6.33 5.76 4.99
C MET A 1 -6.40 4.28 5.24
N GLY A 2 -5.91 3.46 4.31
CA GLY A 2 -5.83 2.02 4.50
C GLY A 2 -4.72 1.70 5.51
N ASP A 3 -4.94 0.67 6.32
CA ASP A 3 -3.93 0.10 7.20
C ASP A 3 -2.63 -0.17 6.42
N ARG A 4 -1.48 0.30 6.93
CA ARG A 4 -0.17 0.14 6.26
C ARG A 4 0.26 -1.32 6.21
N LEU A 5 -0.18 -2.12 7.18
CA LEU A 5 0.09 -3.55 7.17
C LEU A 5 -0.70 -4.24 6.04
N THR A 6 -1.96 -3.84 5.83
CA THR A 6 -2.75 -4.31 4.68
C THR A 6 -2.13 -3.87 3.35
N GLN A 7 -1.65 -2.63 3.24
CA GLN A 7 -0.95 -2.15 2.04
C GLN A 7 0.32 -2.96 1.74
N LEU A 8 1.05 -3.38 2.77
CA LEU A 8 2.22 -4.25 2.62
C LEU A 8 1.81 -5.63 2.09
N GLN A 9 0.73 -6.21 2.61
CA GLN A 9 0.19 -7.49 2.14
C GLN A 9 -0.19 -7.40 0.65
N ASP A 10 -0.96 -6.38 0.27
CA ASP A 10 -1.34 -6.15 -1.12
C ASP A 10 -0.12 -5.98 -2.05
N ALA A 11 0.92 -5.28 -1.59
CA ALA A 11 2.13 -5.06 -2.37
C ALA A 11 2.94 -6.35 -2.59
N VAL A 12 3.01 -7.21 -1.57
CA VAL A 12 3.67 -8.52 -1.66
C VAL A 12 2.90 -9.46 -2.58
N ASP A 13 1.56 -9.47 -2.51
CA ASP A 13 0.71 -10.27 -3.40
C ASP A 13 0.86 -9.83 -4.86
N GLN A 14 0.90 -8.53 -5.11
CA GLN A 14 1.18 -7.98 -6.44
C GLN A 14 2.56 -8.40 -6.95
N LEU A 15 3.59 -8.39 -6.10
CA LEU A 15 4.93 -8.84 -6.47
C LEU A 15 4.94 -10.32 -6.85
N ALA A 16 4.25 -11.18 -6.10
CA ALA A 16 4.12 -12.59 -6.43
C ALA A 16 3.43 -12.81 -7.79
N GLN A 17 2.36 -12.05 -8.06
CA GLN A 17 1.69 -12.09 -9.36
C GLN A 17 2.61 -11.63 -10.50
N GLN A 18 3.42 -10.58 -10.26
CA GLN A 18 4.39 -10.10 -11.23
C GLN A 18 5.46 -11.15 -11.53
N PHE A 19 5.96 -11.89 -10.53
CA PHE A 19 6.92 -12.98 -10.80
C PHE A 19 6.35 -14.04 -11.74
N VAL A 20 5.11 -14.48 -11.50
CA VAL A 20 4.46 -15.46 -12.38
C VAL A 20 4.24 -14.88 -13.77
N ALA A 21 3.83 -13.62 -13.88
CA ALA A 21 3.65 -12.93 -15.16
C ALA A 21 4.97 -12.80 -15.94
N CYS A 22 6.09 -12.50 -15.26
CA CYS A 22 7.40 -12.42 -15.88
C CYS A 22 7.84 -13.78 -16.45
N ILE A 23 7.69 -14.84 -15.66
CA ILE A 23 8.01 -16.21 -16.12
C ILE A 23 7.11 -16.59 -17.30
N HIS A 24 5.82 -16.27 -17.23
CA HIS A 24 4.89 -16.53 -18.31
C HIS A 24 5.27 -15.77 -19.59
N PHE A 25 5.65 -14.50 -19.48
CA PHE A 25 6.13 -13.70 -20.61
C PHE A 25 7.36 -14.32 -21.25
N LEU A 26 8.38 -14.66 -20.46
CA LEU A 26 9.60 -15.30 -20.94
C LEU A 26 9.29 -16.63 -21.63
N HIS A 27 8.45 -17.46 -21.02
CA HIS A 27 8.08 -18.76 -21.57
C HIS A 27 7.26 -18.63 -22.87
N ARG A 28 6.35 -17.67 -22.97
CA ARG A 28 5.45 -17.57 -24.12
C ARG A 28 6.06 -16.83 -25.30
N TYR A 29 6.91 -15.84 -25.09
CA TYR A 29 7.37 -14.94 -26.14
C TYR A 29 8.82 -15.16 -26.59
N HIS A 30 9.53 -16.15 -26.03
CA HIS A 30 10.87 -16.50 -26.48
C HIS A 30 10.90 -17.04 -27.92
N ASP A 31 12.04 -16.87 -28.57
CA ASP A 31 12.34 -17.50 -29.85
C ASP A 31 13.29 -18.71 -29.65
N ARG A 32 13.39 -19.57 -30.66
CA ARG A 32 14.26 -20.76 -30.65
C ARG A 32 15.63 -20.42 -31.19
N GLU A 33 16.68 -20.76 -30.46
CA GLU A 33 18.06 -20.64 -30.92
C GLU A 33 18.69 -22.01 -31.21
N THR A 34 19.60 -22.05 -32.19
CA THR A 34 20.42 -23.23 -32.48
C THR A 34 21.63 -23.25 -31.55
N LEU A 35 21.80 -24.33 -30.78
CA LEU A 35 22.90 -24.44 -29.81
C LEU A 35 24.19 -25.00 -30.44
N GLY A 36 24.07 -25.74 -31.54
CA GLY A 36 25.20 -26.28 -32.30
C GLY A 36 25.17 -25.97 -33.81
N PRO A 37 26.31 -26.07 -34.49
CA PRO A 37 26.42 -25.80 -35.94
C PRO A 37 25.64 -26.78 -36.83
N ASN A 38 25.18 -27.92 -36.30
CA ASN A 38 24.36 -28.91 -37.01
C ASN A 38 22.90 -28.93 -36.52
N ASP A 39 22.52 -28.05 -35.59
CA ASP A 39 21.15 -28.01 -35.09
C ASP A 39 20.23 -27.38 -36.13
N LYS A 40 19.08 -28.03 -36.36
CA LYS A 40 17.99 -27.49 -37.15
C LYS A 40 16.84 -27.22 -36.20
N ILE A 41 16.31 -26.00 -36.26
CA ILE A 41 15.09 -25.64 -35.52
C ILE A 41 13.99 -26.56 -36.02
N ARG A 42 13.36 -27.29 -35.11
CA ARG A 42 12.24 -28.18 -35.43
C ARG A 42 11.07 -27.31 -35.90
N GLU A 43 10.72 -27.42 -37.18
CA GLU A 43 9.50 -26.85 -37.74
C GLU A 43 8.32 -27.71 -37.25
N VAL A 44 7.74 -27.36 -36.10
CA VAL A 44 6.49 -27.97 -35.66
C VAL A 44 5.35 -27.35 -36.48
N LYS A 45 4.26 -28.08 -36.69
CA LYS A 45 3.10 -27.56 -37.43
C LYS A 45 2.65 -26.23 -36.81
N PRO A 46 2.36 -25.19 -37.61
CA PRO A 46 2.04 -23.85 -37.11
C PRO A 46 0.89 -23.81 -36.10
N GLU A 47 -0.05 -24.75 -36.15
CA GLU A 47 -1.20 -24.80 -35.23
C GLU A 47 -0.90 -25.40 -33.85
N GLU A 48 0.15 -26.22 -33.72
CA GLU A 48 0.60 -26.79 -32.44
C GLU A 48 1.62 -25.86 -31.78
N ASP A 49 2.56 -25.28 -32.54
CA ASP A 49 3.55 -24.33 -32.02
C ASP A 49 2.93 -23.02 -31.52
N ARG A 50 1.92 -22.46 -32.21
CA ARG A 50 1.23 -21.23 -31.78
C ARG A 50 0.46 -21.38 -30.46
N LYS A 51 0.13 -22.60 -30.05
CA LYS A 51 -0.55 -22.85 -28.76
C LYS A 51 0.42 -22.68 -27.59
N GLU A 52 1.68 -23.05 -27.75
CA GLU A 52 2.67 -23.01 -26.67
C GLU A 52 3.54 -21.75 -26.69
N ILE A 53 4.01 -21.31 -27.87
CA ILE A 53 4.94 -20.19 -28.03
C ILE A 53 4.43 -19.21 -29.10
N LEU A 54 4.56 -17.91 -28.81
CA LEU A 54 4.27 -16.81 -29.71
C LEU A 54 5.52 -15.91 -29.79
N PRO A 55 6.53 -16.26 -30.59
CA PRO A 55 7.77 -15.50 -30.66
C PRO A 55 7.50 -14.06 -31.12
N ILE A 56 8.10 -13.09 -30.43
CA ILE A 56 8.10 -11.67 -30.83
C ILE A 56 9.51 -11.28 -31.29
N PRO A 57 9.66 -10.17 -32.04
CA PRO A 57 10.97 -9.69 -32.46
C PRO A 57 11.94 -9.55 -31.28
N ALA A 58 13.20 -9.94 -31.48
CA ALA A 58 14.21 -9.95 -30.40
C ALA A 58 14.38 -8.60 -29.70
N ASP A 59 14.28 -7.49 -30.44
CA ASP A 59 14.34 -6.14 -29.88
C ASP A 59 13.15 -5.84 -28.95
N GLU A 60 11.95 -6.25 -29.36
CA GLU A 60 10.72 -6.09 -28.57
C GLU A 60 10.73 -7.00 -27.33
N PHE A 61 11.21 -8.23 -27.48
CA PHE A 61 11.39 -9.16 -26.35
C PHE A 61 12.36 -8.61 -25.31
N LYS A 62 13.51 -8.10 -25.76
CA LYS A 62 14.52 -7.52 -24.87
C LYS A 62 14.02 -6.24 -24.19
N ALA A 63 13.27 -5.40 -24.90
CA ALA A 63 12.62 -4.24 -24.32
C ALA A 63 11.64 -4.65 -23.21
N GLY A 64 10.80 -5.66 -23.47
CA GLY A 64 9.86 -6.21 -22.48
C GLY A 64 10.57 -6.80 -21.25
N GLN A 65 11.70 -7.50 -21.43
CA GLN A 65 12.51 -7.99 -20.32
C GLN A 65 13.02 -6.86 -19.42
N ILE A 66 13.48 -5.76 -20.02
CA ILE A 66 13.98 -4.59 -19.28
C ILE A 66 12.84 -3.90 -18.53
N GLU A 67 11.66 -3.78 -19.15
CA GLU A 67 10.47 -3.22 -18.52
C GLU A 67 10.03 -4.04 -17.31
N LEU A 68 9.87 -5.36 -17.48
CA LEU A 68 9.53 -6.28 -16.39
C LEU A 68 10.55 -6.23 -15.24
N ALA A 69 11.85 -6.18 -15.55
CA ALA A 69 12.89 -6.05 -14.53
C ALA A 69 12.81 -4.72 -13.77
N ARG A 70 12.53 -3.60 -14.47
CA ARG A 70 12.32 -2.29 -13.85
C ARG A 70 11.10 -2.29 -12.93
N ASP A 71 10.00 -2.87 -13.37
CA ASP A 71 8.77 -2.96 -12.59
C ASP A 71 8.98 -3.74 -11.28
N LEU A 72 9.73 -4.84 -11.34
CA LEU A 72 10.10 -5.60 -10.14
C LEU A 72 10.94 -4.79 -9.17
N ILE A 73 11.94 -4.05 -9.67
CA ILE A 73 12.80 -3.20 -8.83
C ILE A 73 11.98 -2.08 -8.18
N VAL A 74 11.12 -1.41 -8.95
CA VAL A 74 10.27 -0.33 -8.41
C VAL A 74 9.31 -0.87 -7.34
N LYS A 75 8.77 -2.08 -7.54
CA LYS A 75 7.90 -2.72 -6.56
C LYS A 75 8.62 -3.12 -5.27
N GLU A 76 9.85 -3.59 -5.39
CA GLU A 76 10.69 -3.87 -4.23
C GLU A 76 10.98 -2.59 -3.43
N GLN A 77 11.34 -1.49 -4.10
CA GLN A 77 11.53 -0.19 -3.44
C GLN A 77 10.26 0.33 -2.76
N GLN A 78 9.09 0.12 -3.38
CA GLN A 78 7.80 0.47 -2.76
C GLN A 78 7.57 -0.35 -1.48
N ILE A 79 7.85 -1.64 -1.50
CA ILE A 79 7.73 -2.52 -0.33
C ILE A 79 8.69 -2.06 0.76
N GLU A 80 9.95 -1.78 0.43
CA GLU A 80 10.95 -1.27 1.39
C GLU A 80 10.49 0.04 2.02
N PHE A 81 9.99 0.98 1.22
CA PHE A 81 9.43 2.22 1.74
C PHE A 81 8.26 1.97 2.70
N ILE A 82 7.30 1.11 2.32
CA ILE A 82 6.16 0.78 3.19
C ILE A 82 6.67 0.20 4.51
N VAL A 83 7.59 -0.76 4.47
CA VAL A 83 8.21 -1.38 5.64
C VAL A 83 8.86 -0.32 6.52
N SER A 84 9.73 0.53 5.97
CA SER A 84 10.42 1.60 6.73
C SER A 84 9.47 2.58 7.42
N SER A 85 8.24 2.65 6.92
CA SER A 85 7.22 3.58 7.36
C SER A 85 6.16 2.92 8.27
N LEU A 86 6.34 1.65 8.65
CA LEU A 86 5.44 0.97 9.56
C LEU A 86 5.51 1.60 10.96
N PRO A 87 4.36 1.99 11.54
CA PRO A 87 4.35 2.55 12.88
C PRO A 87 4.75 1.49 13.92
N GLY A 88 5.51 1.90 14.94
CA GLY A 88 5.85 1.04 16.06
C GLY A 88 7.03 0.09 15.83
N LEU A 89 7.77 0.21 14.72
CA LEU A 89 8.97 -0.60 14.47
C LEU A 89 10.06 -0.48 15.56
N GLU A 90 10.18 0.70 16.17
CA GLU A 90 11.22 1.00 17.17
C GLU A 90 10.76 0.77 18.62
N ASN A 91 9.47 0.53 18.83
CA ASN A 91 8.87 0.43 20.16
C ASN A 91 8.61 -1.04 20.53
N ASN A 92 9.03 -1.43 21.73
CA ASN A 92 8.62 -2.71 22.30
C ASN A 92 7.15 -2.65 22.79
N ALA A 93 6.53 -3.82 22.94
CA ALA A 93 5.13 -3.93 23.35
C ALA A 93 4.84 -3.27 24.70
N GLU A 94 5.78 -3.34 25.65
CA GLU A 94 5.63 -2.72 26.97
C GLU A 94 5.62 -1.18 26.90
N ALA A 95 6.48 -0.59 26.05
CA ALA A 95 6.51 0.86 25.83
C ALA A 95 5.21 1.34 25.18
N GLN A 96 4.69 0.59 24.19
CA GLN A 96 3.39 0.88 23.59
C GLN A 96 2.27 0.81 24.63
N GLU A 97 2.26 -0.20 25.50
CA GLU A 97 1.25 -0.33 26.56
C GLU A 97 1.32 0.85 27.55
N ARG A 98 2.51 1.28 27.95
CA ARG A 98 2.68 2.45 28.82
C ARG A 98 2.14 3.71 28.15
N SER A 99 2.51 3.96 26.90
CA SER A 99 1.99 5.12 26.15
C SER A 99 0.47 5.09 26.01
N ILE A 100 -0.13 3.91 25.82
CA ILE A 100 -1.60 3.79 25.79
C ILE A 100 -2.21 4.22 27.13
N ARG A 101 -1.66 3.74 28.25
CA ARG A 101 -2.16 4.11 29.59
C ARG A 101 -2.00 5.61 29.88
N GLU A 102 -0.87 6.20 29.51
CA GLU A 102 -0.61 7.63 29.64
C GLU A 102 -1.62 8.45 28.82
N LEU A 103 -1.85 8.07 27.56
CA LEU A 103 -2.84 8.71 26.69
C LEU A 103 -4.28 8.57 27.24
N GLU A 104 -4.64 7.43 27.85
CA GLU A 104 -5.95 7.24 28.49
C GLU A 104 -6.14 8.19 29.69
N GLU A 105 -5.10 8.39 30.49
CA GLU A 105 -5.13 9.34 31.61
C GLU A 105 -5.25 10.79 31.12
N GLU A 106 -4.44 11.18 30.14
CA GLU A 106 -4.52 12.51 29.51
C GLU A 106 -5.92 12.76 28.96
N LEU A 107 -6.49 11.80 28.24
CA LEU A 107 -7.82 11.90 27.64
C LEU A 107 -8.91 12.06 28.73
N ARG A 108 -8.77 11.39 29.88
CA ARG A 108 -9.67 11.56 31.02
C ARG A 108 -9.60 12.97 31.59
N THR A 109 -8.40 13.54 31.73
CA THR A 109 -8.24 14.92 32.24
C THR A 109 -8.80 15.95 31.25
N ALA A 110 -8.51 15.79 29.96
CA ALA A 110 -9.01 16.66 28.90
C ALA A 110 -10.55 16.64 28.83
N GLU A 111 -11.17 15.46 28.99
CA GLU A 111 -12.63 15.35 29.00
C GLU A 111 -13.27 16.02 30.22
N ALA A 112 -12.64 15.94 31.40
CA ALA A 112 -13.12 16.65 32.59
C ALA A 112 -13.02 18.18 32.42
N GLN A 113 -11.94 18.67 31.82
CA GLN A 113 -11.80 20.08 31.45
C GLN A 113 -12.85 20.51 30.42
N ARG A 114 -13.11 19.67 29.41
CA ARG A 114 -14.17 19.91 28.42
C ARG A 114 -15.54 20.02 29.08
N GLN A 115 -15.86 19.13 30.03
CA GLN A 115 -17.14 19.16 30.74
C GLN A 115 -17.31 20.39 31.62
N THR A 116 -16.26 20.81 32.32
CA THR A 116 -16.30 22.03 33.15
C THR A 116 -16.47 23.27 32.29
N ALA A 117 -15.71 23.40 31.20
CA ALA A 117 -15.86 24.49 30.23
C ALA A 117 -17.28 24.56 29.63
N ILE A 118 -17.90 23.41 29.32
CA ILE A 118 -19.29 23.37 28.85
C ILE A 118 -20.27 23.86 29.91
N ARG A 119 -20.07 23.50 31.18
CA ARG A 119 -20.94 23.98 32.28
C ARG A 119 -20.83 25.48 32.45
N GLU A 120 -19.62 26.02 32.42
CA GLU A 120 -19.38 27.46 32.51
C GLU A 120 -19.98 28.21 31.32
N MET A 121 -19.78 27.68 30.10
CA MET A 121 -20.39 28.21 28.88
C MET A 121 -21.93 28.27 29.00
N ASN A 122 -22.56 27.19 29.44
CA ASN A 122 -24.01 27.14 29.61
C ASN A 122 -24.49 28.15 30.67
N ALA A 123 -23.76 28.31 31.77
CA ALA A 123 -24.10 29.28 32.80
C ALA A 123 -24.00 30.73 32.30
N VAL A 124 -22.94 31.06 31.55
CA VAL A 124 -22.78 32.38 30.91
C VAL A 124 -23.86 32.62 29.86
N GLN A 125 -24.22 31.58 29.08
CA GLN A 125 -25.30 31.66 28.11
C GLN A 125 -26.64 31.96 28.78
N GLU A 126 -26.94 31.32 29.91
CA GLU A 126 -28.18 31.58 30.67
C GLU A 126 -28.22 33.01 31.22
N GLN A 127 -27.09 33.51 31.75
CA GLN A 127 -26.98 34.91 32.19
C GLN A 127 -27.20 35.89 31.03
N LEU A 128 -26.61 35.63 29.87
CA LEU A 128 -26.81 36.45 28.67
C LEU A 128 -28.27 36.44 28.22
N ASP A 129 -28.92 35.27 28.21
CA ASP A 129 -30.34 35.11 27.87
C ASP A 129 -31.24 35.92 28.82
N GLN A 130 -30.94 35.95 30.11
CA GLN A 130 -31.67 36.78 31.08
C GLN A 130 -31.52 38.27 30.77
N VAL A 131 -30.30 38.74 30.48
CA VAL A 131 -30.05 40.15 30.12
C VAL A 131 -30.79 40.54 28.83
N ILE A 132 -30.73 39.70 27.79
CA ILE A 132 -31.40 39.93 26.50
C ILE A 132 -32.92 39.94 26.68
N ARG A 133 -33.49 39.02 27.47
CA ARG A 133 -34.93 39.01 27.77
C ARG A 133 -35.35 40.23 28.60
N GLY A 134 -34.53 40.65 29.55
CA GLY A 134 -34.76 41.85 30.36
C GLY A 134 -34.64 43.17 29.59
N THR A 135 -33.88 43.19 28.48
CA THR A 135 -33.76 44.35 27.58
C THR A 135 -34.78 44.36 26.43
N LYS A 136 -35.68 43.37 26.35
CA LYS A 136 -36.77 43.35 25.38
C LYS A 136 -37.89 44.32 25.80
N ARG A 137 -37.64 45.59 25.43
CA ARG A 137 -38.40 46.84 25.33
C ARG A 137 -39.70 47.08 26.16
N PRO A 138 -39.89 48.33 26.67
CA PRO A 138 -41.22 48.85 27.04
C PRO A 138 -42.18 48.93 25.84
#